data_AF-A0A7J4V186-F1
#
_entry.id   AF-A0A7J4V186-F1
#
_cell.length_a   1.000
_cell.length_b   1.000
_cell.length_c   1.000
_cell.angle_alpha   90.00
_cell.angle_beta   90.00
_cell.angle_gamma   90.00
#
_symmetry.space_group_name_H-M   'P 1'
#
loop_
_entity.id
_entity.type
_entity.pdbx_description
1 polymer ?
#
loop_
_entity_poly.entity_id
_entity_poly.type
_entity_poly.pdbx_seq_one_letter_code
_entity_poly.pdbx_strand_id
1 'polypeptide(L)'
;MLRVGFVVNPVAGMGGAVGLKGTDGEDILREARRRGARAQALERADAALSSISVTDADMLFLTCRGEMGEDSIGALGSPYDVVCDHGAVTTAQDTRAAARAFVSRGADIIVFVGGDGTARDVLSEAGTDVPIVGVPSGVKMHSAVFVNTPSELGGLLLAFQRSEA
;
A
#
# COMPACT_ATOMS: atom_id res chain seq x y z
N MET A 1 -1.20 16.85 12.98
CA MET A 1 -0.41 15.81 12.31
C MET A 1 -1.31 14.67 11.88
N LEU A 2 -1.43 14.46 10.57
CA LEU A 2 -2.20 13.37 9.95
C LEU A 2 -1.41 12.06 10.07
N ARG A 3 -2.03 10.99 10.60
CA ARG A 3 -1.43 9.65 10.68
C ARG A 3 -1.87 8.82 9.49
N VAL A 4 -0.92 8.51 8.61
CA VAL A 4 -1.16 7.74 7.39
C VAL A 4 -0.64 6.31 7.58
N GLY A 5 -1.53 5.33 7.62
CA GLY A 5 -1.13 3.92 7.51
C GLY A 5 -0.70 3.64 6.07
N PHE A 6 0.50 3.11 5.85
CA PHE A 6 1.02 2.83 4.51
C PHE A 6 1.52 1.39 4.43
N VAL A 7 0.99 0.60 3.48
CA VAL A 7 1.44 -0.78 3.25
C VAL A 7 1.56 -1.11 1.77
N VAL A 8 2.65 -1.75 1.40
CA VAL A 8 2.89 -2.32 0.07
C VAL A 8 2.72 -3.82 0.15
N ASN A 9 1.94 -4.41 -0.76
CA ASN A 9 2.01 -5.84 -1.02
C ASN A 9 3.10 -6.10 -2.08
N PRO A 10 4.30 -6.59 -1.71
CA PRO A 10 5.47 -6.59 -2.59
C PRO A 10 5.30 -7.49 -3.82
N VAL A 11 4.45 -8.52 -3.71
CA VAL A 11 4.20 -9.47 -4.82
C VAL A 11 3.01 -9.08 -5.69
N ALA A 12 2.31 -7.99 -5.37
CA ALA A 12 1.14 -7.57 -6.12
C ALA A 12 1.48 -7.16 -7.56
N GLY A 13 0.52 -7.42 -8.47
CA GLY A 13 0.66 -7.13 -9.90
C GLY A 13 1.35 -8.21 -10.73
N MET A 14 2.09 -9.14 -10.12
CA MET A 14 2.83 -10.18 -10.86
C MET A 14 1.91 -11.09 -11.68
N GLY A 15 0.78 -11.52 -11.14
CA GLY A 15 -0.12 -12.45 -11.81
C GLY A 15 -0.79 -11.87 -13.05
N GLY A 16 -1.27 -10.63 -12.94
CA GLY A 16 -1.89 -9.93 -14.07
C GLY A 16 -0.92 -9.72 -15.23
N ALA A 17 0.35 -9.43 -14.94
CA ALA A 17 1.39 -9.23 -15.96
C ALA A 17 1.63 -10.45 -16.86
N VAL A 18 1.25 -11.66 -16.41
CA VAL A 18 1.44 -12.92 -17.15
C VAL A 18 0.11 -13.62 -17.48
N GLY A 19 -1.01 -12.90 -17.43
CA GLY A 19 -2.34 -13.40 -17.79
C GLY A 19 -2.98 -14.34 -16.76
N LEU A 20 -2.51 -14.35 -15.51
CA LEU A 20 -3.13 -15.09 -14.41
C LEU A 20 -4.19 -14.21 -13.71
N LYS A 21 -5.15 -14.85 -13.02
CA LYS A 21 -6.24 -14.15 -12.32
C LYS A 21 -5.81 -13.44 -11.02
N GLY A 22 -4.52 -13.17 -10.83
CA GLY A 22 -3.93 -12.63 -9.61
C GLY A 22 -2.73 -13.45 -9.14
N THR A 23 -2.28 -13.22 -7.91
CA THR A 23 -1.21 -13.98 -7.22
C THR A 23 -1.72 -14.66 -5.95
N ASP A 24 -3.03 -14.86 -5.84
CA ASP A 24 -3.65 -15.44 -4.66
C ASP A 24 -3.29 -16.93 -4.57
N GLY A 25 -2.34 -17.25 -3.69
CA GLY A 25 -1.83 -18.60 -3.49
C GLY A 25 -0.39 -18.79 -3.97
N GLU A 26 0.37 -19.57 -3.20
CA GLU A 26 1.81 -19.74 -3.42
C GLU A 26 2.13 -20.38 -4.79
N ASP A 27 1.32 -21.35 -5.23
CA ASP A 27 1.50 -22.00 -6.53
C ASP A 27 1.30 -21.02 -7.71
N ILE A 28 0.35 -20.08 -7.59
CA ILE A 28 0.08 -19.06 -8.62
C ILE A 28 1.24 -18.05 -8.65
N LEU A 29 1.75 -17.64 -7.49
CA LEU A 29 2.92 -16.77 -7.41
C LEU A 29 4.17 -17.43 -7.99
N ARG A 30 4.41 -18.71 -7.66
CA ARG A 30 5.50 -19.51 -8.25
C ARG A 30 5.36 -19.58 -9.78
N GLU A 31 4.15 -19.81 -10.28
CA GLU A 31 3.87 -19.82 -11.72
C GLU A 31 4.11 -18.45 -12.36
N ALA A 32 3.70 -17.36 -11.71
CA ALA A 32 3.92 -16.01 -12.21
C ALA A 32 5.41 -15.71 -12.37
N ARG A 33 6.22 -16.05 -11.35
CA ARG A 33 7.68 -15.93 -11.40
C ARG A 33 8.30 -16.80 -12.51
N ARG A 34 7.82 -18.04 -12.69
CA ARG A 34 8.26 -18.93 -13.78
C ARG A 34 8.01 -18.31 -15.16
N ARG A 35 6.92 -17.55 -15.32
CA ARG A 35 6.58 -16.81 -16.54
C ARG A 35 7.30 -15.47 -16.67
N GLY A 36 8.24 -15.15 -15.77
CA GLY A 36 9.03 -13.92 -15.82
C GLY A 36 8.34 -12.69 -15.23
N ALA A 37 7.26 -12.86 -14.45
CA ALA A 37 6.59 -11.74 -13.79
C ALA A 37 7.54 -11.04 -12.81
N ARG A 38 7.53 -9.71 -12.84
CA ARG A 38 8.25 -8.84 -11.91
C ARG A 38 7.23 -8.06 -11.07
N ALA A 39 7.57 -7.83 -9.80
CA ALA A 39 6.78 -6.96 -8.94
C ALA A 39 6.82 -5.54 -9.50
N GLN A 40 5.64 -4.91 -9.60
CA GLN A 40 5.54 -3.48 -9.92
C GLN A 40 5.13 -2.66 -8.69
N ALA A 41 4.78 -3.32 -7.59
CA ALA A 41 4.23 -2.65 -6.40
C ALA A 41 5.20 -1.62 -5.81
N LEU A 42 6.50 -1.96 -5.70
CA LEU A 42 7.52 -1.04 -5.16
C LEU A 42 7.69 0.20 -6.04
N GLU A 43 7.86 0.03 -7.35
CA GLU A 43 7.97 1.16 -8.29
C GLU A 43 6.72 2.06 -8.25
N ARG A 44 5.53 1.46 -8.09
CA ARG A 44 4.27 2.21 -7.96
C ARG A 44 4.16 2.93 -6.62
N ALA A 45 4.66 2.33 -5.54
CA ALA A 45 4.75 2.96 -4.24
C ALA A 45 5.63 4.20 -4.30
N ASP A 46 6.84 4.07 -4.84
CA ASP A 46 7.80 5.17 -4.97
C ASP A 46 7.25 6.28 -5.86
N ALA A 47 6.65 5.93 -7.00
CA ALA A 47 5.99 6.89 -7.89
C ALA A 47 4.86 7.65 -7.17
N ALA A 48 4.06 6.96 -6.34
CA ALA A 48 3.00 7.62 -5.59
C ALA A 48 3.54 8.55 -4.51
N LEU A 49 4.51 8.09 -3.73
CA LEU A 49 5.13 8.86 -2.65
C LEU A 49 5.94 10.06 -3.15
N SER A 50 6.53 9.99 -4.35
CA SER A 50 7.26 11.11 -4.95
C SER A 50 6.39 12.36 -5.20
N SER A 51 5.06 12.21 -5.19
CA SER A 51 4.13 13.35 -5.26
C SER A 51 3.93 14.08 -3.93
N ILE A 52 4.47 13.54 -2.84
CA ILE A 52 4.36 14.11 -1.49
C ILE A 52 5.55 15.03 -1.23
N SER A 53 5.26 16.31 -1.02
CA SER A 53 6.27 17.28 -0.58
C SER A 53 6.50 17.14 0.93
N VAL A 54 7.71 16.72 1.32
CA VAL A 54 8.09 16.51 2.73
C VAL A 54 8.01 17.80 3.57
N THR A 55 8.09 18.96 2.92
CA THR A 55 8.07 20.27 3.60
C THR A 55 6.67 20.81 3.87
N ASP A 56 5.64 20.32 3.16
CA ASP A 56 4.29 20.87 3.21
C ASP A 56 3.31 20.01 4.02
N ALA A 57 3.75 18.83 4.46
CA ALA A 57 2.89 17.80 5.04
C ALA A 57 3.22 17.56 6.53
N ASP A 58 2.37 18.05 7.44
CA ASP A 58 2.37 17.61 8.85
C ASP A 58 1.79 16.18 8.94
N MET A 59 2.54 15.20 8.42
CA MET A 59 2.16 13.79 8.30
C MET A 59 3.14 12.88 9.04
N LEU A 60 2.62 11.86 9.70
CA LEU A 60 3.38 10.74 10.26
C LEU A 60 2.90 9.45 9.58
N PHE A 61 3.83 8.69 9.02
CA PHE A 61 3.52 7.39 8.44
C PHE A 61 3.61 6.28 9.47
N LEU A 62 2.63 5.38 9.46
CA LEU A 62 2.69 4.09 10.15
C LEU A 62 2.90 3.03 9.08
N THR A 63 3.96 2.22 9.18
CA THR A 63 4.33 1.30 8.09
C THR A 63 4.76 -0.07 8.61
N CYS A 64 4.93 -1.02 7.68
CA CYS A 64 5.49 -2.34 7.91
C CYS A 64 6.97 -2.38 7.49
N ARG A 65 7.76 -3.24 8.15
CA ARG A 65 9.20 -3.36 7.92
C ARG A 65 9.53 -3.65 6.44
N GLY A 66 10.69 -3.17 6.00
CA GLY A 66 11.31 -3.44 4.70
C GLY A 66 10.42 -3.14 3.49
N GLU A 67 10.34 -4.10 2.56
CA GLU A 67 9.64 -3.98 1.29
C GLU A 67 8.12 -3.77 1.42
N MET A 68 7.56 -4.00 2.61
CA MET A 68 6.14 -3.74 2.88
C MET A 68 5.82 -2.27 3.17
N GLY A 69 6.82 -1.37 3.11
CA GLY A 69 6.59 0.07 3.03
C GLY A 69 7.67 0.92 3.69
N GLU A 70 8.39 0.42 4.68
CA GLU A 70 9.51 1.11 5.34
C GLU A 70 10.54 1.63 4.33
N ASP A 71 10.94 0.79 3.36
CA ASP A 71 11.96 1.17 2.38
C ASP A 71 11.52 2.38 1.53
N SER A 72 10.27 2.37 1.06
CA SER A 72 9.71 3.45 0.23
C SER A 72 9.51 4.75 1.02
N ILE A 73 9.04 4.68 2.27
CA ILE A 73 8.88 5.88 3.12
C ILE A 73 10.23 6.43 3.58
N GLY A 74 11.19 5.54 3.87
CA GLY A 74 12.56 5.91 4.19
C GLY A 74 13.23 6.65 3.04
N ALA A 75 13.03 6.21 1.80
CA ALA A 75 13.51 6.89 0.60
C ALA A 75 12.85 8.26 0.37
N LEU A 76 11.56 8.40 0.73
CA LEU A 76 10.87 9.70 0.70
C LEU A 76 11.45 10.69 1.73
N GLY A 77 11.97 10.21 2.87
CA GLY A 77 12.51 11.04 3.94
C GLY A 77 11.43 11.66 4.85
N SER A 78 10.21 11.14 4.82
CA SER A 78 9.13 11.55 5.73
C SER A 78 9.26 10.89 7.11
N PRO A 79 8.71 11.47 8.19
CA PRO A 79 8.65 10.82 9.49
C PRO A 79 7.81 9.55 9.45
N TYR A 80 8.28 8.46 10.07
CA TYR A 80 7.53 7.21 10.14
C TYR A 80 7.82 6.38 11.40
N ASP A 81 6.85 5.54 11.76
CA ASP A 81 6.97 4.46 12.73
C ASP A 81 6.75 3.10 12.05
N VAL A 82 7.66 2.16 12.30
CA VAL A 82 7.46 0.75 11.91
C VAL A 82 6.63 0.07 13.00
N VAL A 83 5.40 -0.34 12.67
CA VAL A 83 4.42 -0.86 13.64
C VAL A 83 4.17 -2.35 13.51
N CYS A 84 4.71 -2.99 12.48
CA CYS A 84 4.59 -4.42 12.24
C CYS A 84 5.81 -4.96 11.46
N ASP A 85 5.95 -6.28 11.51
CA ASP A 85 7.07 -7.03 10.94
C ASP A 85 6.52 -8.21 10.13
N HIS A 86 7.37 -8.81 9.30
CA HIS A 86 7.02 -9.96 8.48
C HIS A 86 8.15 -11.01 8.45
N GLY A 87 7.80 -12.23 8.06
CA GLY A 87 8.80 -13.29 7.83
C GLY A 87 9.60 -13.06 6.54
N ALA A 88 10.52 -13.97 6.19
CA ALA A 88 11.31 -13.85 4.97
C ALA A 88 10.49 -13.82 3.66
N VAL A 89 9.23 -14.30 3.71
CA VAL A 89 8.28 -14.24 2.60
C VAL A 89 7.02 -13.54 3.10
N THR A 90 6.61 -12.50 2.38
CA THR A 90 5.40 -11.73 2.68
C THR A 90 4.14 -12.46 2.23
N THR A 91 3.06 -12.29 3.00
CA THR A 91 1.78 -12.98 2.81
C THR A 91 0.62 -12.00 2.97
N ALA A 92 -0.58 -12.44 2.55
CA ALA A 92 -1.81 -11.69 2.80
C ALA A 92 -2.08 -11.47 4.30
N GLN A 93 -1.62 -12.38 5.17
CA GLN A 93 -1.75 -12.22 6.61
C GLN A 93 -0.88 -11.06 7.12
N ASP A 94 0.28 -10.82 6.52
CA ASP A 94 1.15 -9.69 6.88
C ASP A 94 0.48 -8.37 6.48
N THR A 95 -0.17 -8.30 5.31
CA THR A 95 -0.98 -7.13 4.92
C THR A 95 -2.11 -6.87 5.92
N ARG A 96 -2.84 -7.91 6.34
CA ARG A 96 -3.88 -7.78 7.37
C ARG A 96 -3.32 -7.36 8.72
N ALA A 97 -2.18 -7.92 9.12
CA ALA A 97 -1.51 -7.54 10.37
C ALA A 97 -1.09 -6.05 10.36
N ALA A 98 -0.58 -5.56 9.24
CA ALA A 98 -0.25 -4.15 9.05
C ALA A 98 -1.48 -3.26 9.16
N ALA A 99 -2.55 -3.57 8.42
CA ALA A 99 -3.81 -2.82 8.47
C ALA A 99 -4.39 -2.76 9.89
N ARG A 100 -4.42 -3.89 10.61
CA ARG A 100 -4.86 -3.97 12.01
C ARG A 100 -3.98 -3.10 12.93
N ALA A 101 -2.67 -3.11 12.72
CA ALA A 101 -1.74 -2.30 13.49
C ALA A 101 -1.97 -0.79 13.24
N PHE A 102 -2.23 -0.38 12.00
CA PHE A 102 -2.55 1.01 11.65
C PHE A 102 -3.80 1.50 12.37
N VAL A 103 -4.89 0.73 12.31
CA VAL A 103 -6.14 1.04 13.05
C VAL A 103 -5.87 1.16 14.55
N SER A 104 -5.16 0.18 15.13
CA SER A 104 -4.85 0.15 16.57
C SER A 104 -3.96 1.33 17.02
N ARG A 105 -3.20 1.91 16.10
CA ARG A 105 -2.31 3.07 16.33
C ARG A 105 -2.97 4.40 15.95
N GLY A 106 -4.25 4.38 15.57
CA GLY A 106 -5.04 5.57 15.26
C GLY A 106 -4.66 6.20 13.92
N ALA A 107 -4.49 5.40 12.88
CA ALA A 107 -4.39 5.91 11.51
C ALA A 107 -5.69 6.64 11.12
N ASP A 108 -5.55 7.84 10.56
CA ASP A 108 -6.67 8.65 10.06
C ASP A 108 -7.08 8.21 8.63
N ILE A 109 -6.13 7.65 7.89
CA ILE A 109 -6.34 7.07 6.55
C ILE A 109 -5.33 5.95 6.31
N ILE A 110 -5.73 4.91 5.58
CA ILE A 110 -4.83 3.83 5.14
C ILE A 110 -4.63 3.87 3.63
N VAL A 111 -3.38 3.98 3.22
CA VAL A 111 -2.93 3.86 1.84
C VAL A 111 -2.34 2.46 1.64
N PHE A 112 -2.79 1.76 0.61
CA PHE A 112 -2.21 0.47 0.24
C PHE A 112 -1.74 0.46 -1.21
N VAL A 113 -0.68 -0.28 -1.50
CA VAL A 113 -0.19 -0.50 -2.86
C VAL A 113 -0.40 -1.96 -3.24
N GLY A 114 -1.26 -2.22 -4.22
CA GLY A 114 -1.62 -3.58 -4.58
C GLY A 114 -2.77 -3.68 -5.59
N GLY A 115 -3.45 -4.81 -5.58
CA GLY A 115 -4.67 -5.06 -6.37
C GLY A 115 -5.88 -5.39 -5.50
N ASP A 116 -6.94 -5.93 -6.10
CA ASP A 116 -8.22 -6.21 -5.41
C ASP A 116 -8.07 -7.14 -4.18
N GLY A 117 -7.15 -8.11 -4.23
CA GLY A 117 -6.85 -8.98 -3.09
C GLY A 117 -6.33 -8.18 -1.89
N THR A 118 -5.35 -7.29 -2.13
CA THR A 118 -4.81 -6.37 -1.12
C THR A 118 -5.89 -5.40 -0.61
N ALA A 119 -6.72 -4.86 -1.50
CA ALA A 119 -7.83 -4.00 -1.11
C ALA A 119 -8.80 -4.73 -0.15
N ARG A 120 -9.12 -5.99 -0.44
CA ARG A 120 -9.96 -6.84 0.42
C ARG A 120 -9.31 -7.10 1.76
N ASP A 121 -8.03 -7.44 1.78
CA ASP A 121 -7.28 -7.70 3.01
C ASP A 121 -7.27 -6.46 3.91
N VAL A 122 -6.95 -5.29 3.35
CA VAL A 122 -6.92 -4.03 4.11
C VAL A 122 -8.32 -3.65 4.58
N LEU A 123 -9.34 -3.73 3.72
CA LEU A 123 -10.72 -3.42 4.08
C LEU A 123 -11.26 -4.34 5.19
N SER A 124 -10.87 -5.61 5.19
CA SER A 124 -11.31 -6.57 6.20
C SER A 124 -10.87 -6.21 7.62
N GLU A 125 -9.79 -5.43 7.74
CA GLU A 125 -9.21 -5.02 9.02
C GLU A 125 -9.50 -3.55 9.36
N ALA A 126 -9.56 -2.68 8.35
CA ALA A 126 -9.95 -1.28 8.50
C ALA A 126 -11.46 -1.12 8.81
N GLY A 127 -12.29 -2.04 8.33
CA GLY A 127 -13.74 -1.97 8.50
C GLY A 127 -14.33 -0.72 7.85
N THR A 128 -15.21 -0.04 8.57
CA THR A 128 -15.83 1.24 8.17
C THR A 128 -15.30 2.43 8.95
N ASP A 129 -14.32 2.21 9.83
CA ASP A 129 -13.87 3.22 10.79
C ASP A 129 -12.75 4.10 10.22
N VAL A 130 -11.91 3.55 9.34
CA VAL A 130 -10.79 4.27 8.73
C VAL A 130 -10.92 4.23 7.21
N PRO A 131 -10.92 5.39 6.53
CA PRO A 131 -10.94 5.43 5.07
C PRO A 131 -9.70 4.77 4.48
N ILE A 132 -9.88 4.11 3.33
CA ILE A 132 -8.80 3.43 2.62
C ILE A 132 -8.68 3.96 1.19
N VAL A 133 -7.45 4.06 0.69
CA VAL A 133 -7.15 4.42 -0.70
C VAL A 133 -6.06 3.50 -1.26
N GLY A 134 -6.27 3.03 -2.49
CA GLY A 134 -5.35 2.13 -3.18
C GLY A 134 -4.49 2.84 -4.21
N VAL A 135 -3.23 2.43 -4.32
CA VAL A 135 -2.37 2.67 -5.49
C VAL A 135 -2.32 1.39 -6.31
N PRO A 136 -2.78 1.39 -7.58
CA PRO A 136 -2.89 0.17 -8.36
C PRO A 136 -1.51 -0.35 -8.78
N SER A 137 -1.25 -1.63 -8.53
CA SER A 137 0.01 -2.30 -8.89
C SER A 137 -0.06 -3.16 -10.16
N GLY A 138 -1.18 -3.15 -10.87
CA GLY A 138 -1.42 -4.01 -12.04
C GLY A 138 -2.42 -3.44 -13.04
N VAL A 139 -2.87 -4.26 -13.99
CA VAL A 139 -3.63 -3.83 -15.19
C VAL A 139 -5.14 -3.64 -14.98
N LYS A 140 -5.66 -3.80 -13.75
CA LYS A 140 -7.08 -3.59 -13.45
C LYS A 140 -7.27 -2.24 -12.76
N MET A 141 -7.53 -1.22 -13.57
CA MET A 141 -7.49 0.20 -13.19
C MET A 141 -8.88 0.81 -12.90
N HIS A 142 -9.94 0.02 -12.74
CA HIS A 142 -11.32 0.53 -12.62
C HIS A 142 -12.04 0.03 -11.37
N SER A 143 -11.44 0.23 -10.20
CA SER A 143 -12.13 0.04 -8.92
C SER A 143 -12.12 1.37 -8.15
N ALA A 144 -13.25 1.72 -7.56
CA ALA A 144 -13.50 3.05 -6.96
C ALA A 144 -12.58 3.38 -5.77
N VAL A 145 -11.85 2.40 -5.24
CA VAL A 145 -10.93 2.56 -4.12
C VAL A 145 -9.54 3.07 -4.54
N PHE A 146 -9.21 3.06 -5.83
CA PHE A 146 -7.86 3.40 -6.31
C PHE A 146 -7.75 4.84 -6.81
N VAL A 147 -6.58 5.46 -6.61
CA VAL A 147 -6.19 6.66 -7.36
C VAL A 147 -6.08 6.34 -8.86
N ASN A 148 -6.41 7.30 -9.74
CA ASN A 148 -6.38 7.05 -11.18
C ASN A 148 -4.92 6.90 -11.67
N THR A 149 -4.03 7.68 -11.08
CA THR A 149 -2.58 7.60 -11.30
C THR A 149 -1.84 7.62 -9.97
N PRO A 150 -0.70 6.90 -9.81
CA PRO A 150 0.07 6.94 -8.56
C PRO A 150 0.38 8.36 -8.09
N SER A 151 0.72 9.27 -9.00
CA SER A 151 1.05 10.68 -8.72
C SER A 151 -0.07 11.51 -8.12
N GLU A 152 -1.33 11.04 -8.13
CA GLU A 152 -2.46 11.73 -7.50
C GLU A 152 -2.49 11.56 -5.97
N LEU A 153 -1.73 10.60 -5.42
CA LEU A 153 -1.77 10.26 -4.00
C LEU A 153 -1.46 11.47 -3.10
N GLY A 154 -0.39 12.21 -3.39
CA GLY A 154 0.04 13.33 -2.55
C GLY A 154 -1.00 14.45 -2.50
N GLY A 155 -1.59 14.79 -3.64
CA GLY A 155 -2.67 15.78 -3.71
C GLY A 155 -3.91 15.35 -2.91
N LEU A 156 -4.25 14.05 -2.95
CA LEU A 156 -5.34 13.47 -2.18
C LEU A 156 -5.08 13.55 -0.67
N LEU A 157 -3.89 13.15 -0.22
CA LEU A 157 -3.54 13.20 1.20
C LEU A 157 -3.50 14.63 1.74
N LEU A 158 -3.00 15.59 0.96
CA LEU A 158 -3.02 17.01 1.34
C LEU A 158 -4.46 17.58 1.38
N ALA A 159 -5.33 17.14 0.48
CA ALA A 159 -6.74 17.53 0.53
C ALA A 159 -7.45 16.94 1.75
N PHE A 160 -7.19 15.67 2.07
CA PHE A 160 -7.72 14.99 3.25
C PHE A 160 -7.23 15.64 4.55
N GLN A 161 -5.94 15.97 4.64
CA GLN A 161 -5.39 16.69 5.80
C GLN A 161 -6.11 18.02 6.06
N ARG A 162 -6.49 18.74 5.01
CA ARG A 162 -7.20 20.03 5.14
C ARG A 162 -8.67 19.89 5.52
N SER A 163 -9.31 18.74 5.27
CA SER A 163 -10.70 18.52 5.67
C SER A 163 -10.84 18.07 7.13
N GLU A 164 -9.79 17.48 7.70
CA GLU A 164 -9.73 17.02 9.10
C GLU A 164 -9.19 18.09 10.06
N ALA A 165 -8.77 19.26 9.55
CA ALA A 165 -8.24 20.39 10.32
C ALA A 165 -9.32 21.43 10.65
#